data_AF-A0A940KBE2-F1
#
_entry.id   AF-A0A940KBE2-F1
#
_cell.length_a   1.000
_cell.length_b   1.000
_cell.length_c   1.000
_cell.angle_alpha   90.00
_cell.angle_beta   90.00
_cell.angle_gamma   90.00
#
_symmetry.space_group_name_H-M   'P 1'
#
loop_
_entity.id
_entity.type
_entity.pdbx_description
1 polymer ?
#
loop_
_entity_poly.entity_id
_entity_poly.type
_entity_poly.pdbx_seq_one_letter_code
_entity_poly.pdbx_strand_id
1 'polypeptide(L)'
;MTSIEVQGADGESIVFDGATVAKFKHHGKLETARNPVSTFREVRVSQRKSLFGKAKTPAEFEVLLAMSSIMALTVDEAGKAALESLVAAVTAARDGSS
;
A
#
# COMPACT_ATOMS: atom_id res chain seq x y z
N MET A 1 -7.51 16.90 7.40
CA MET A 1 -6.65 15.70 7.23
C MET A 1 -6.85 15.22 5.82
N THR A 2 -5.77 15.07 5.06
CA THR A 2 -5.82 14.60 3.67
C THR A 2 -5.70 13.09 3.69
N SER A 3 -6.73 12.37 3.23
CA SER A 3 -6.66 10.92 3.06
C SER A 3 -5.82 10.59 1.82
N ILE A 4 -4.96 9.57 1.93
CA ILE A 4 -4.18 9.04 0.81
C ILE A 4 -4.86 7.77 0.34
N GLU A 5 -5.29 7.74 -0.91
CA GLU A 5 -5.80 6.54 -1.56
C GLU A 5 -4.85 6.12 -2.68
N VAL A 6 -4.52 4.84 -2.70
CA VAL A 6 -3.72 4.22 -3.76
C VAL A 6 -4.58 3.15 -4.42
N GLN A 7 -4.86 3.34 -5.70
CA GLN A 7 -5.60 2.38 -6.52
C GLN A 7 -4.63 1.37 -7.13
N GLY A 8 -4.92 0.08 -6.95
CA GLY A 8 -4.17 -1.01 -7.58
C GLY A 8 -4.65 -1.31 -8.99
N ALA A 9 -3.75 -1.87 -9.80
CA ALA A 9 -3.97 -2.23 -11.20
C ALA A 9 -5.16 -3.17 -11.41
N ASP A 10 -5.40 -4.06 -10.45
CA ASP A 10 -6.48 -5.03 -10.56
C ASP A 10 -7.83 -4.42 -10.13
N GLY A 11 -7.85 -3.26 -9.45
CA GLY A 11 -9.05 -2.59 -8.90
C GLY A 11 -9.21 -2.69 -7.38
N GLU A 12 -8.21 -3.24 -6.67
CA GLU A 12 -8.10 -3.10 -5.22
C GLU A 12 -7.69 -1.67 -4.86
N SER A 13 -7.83 -1.26 -3.60
CA SER A 13 -7.22 -0.02 -3.11
C SER A 13 -6.73 -0.14 -1.68
N ILE A 14 -5.73 0.66 -1.34
CA ILE A 14 -5.32 0.90 0.04
C ILE A 14 -5.55 2.37 0.35
N VAL A 15 -6.26 2.64 1.45
CA VAL A 15 -6.59 3.98 1.92
C VAL A 15 -5.96 4.18 3.29
N PHE A 16 -5.30 5.33 3.46
CA PHE A 16 -4.86 5.83 4.75
C PHE A 16 -5.58 7.15 5.05
N ASP A 17 -6.35 7.18 6.14
CA ASP A 17 -7.17 8.34 6.54
C ASP A 17 -6.47 9.28 7.54
N GLY A 18 -5.23 8.97 7.91
CA GLY A 18 -4.47 9.68 8.95
C GLY A 18 -4.38 8.93 10.27
N ALA A 19 -5.18 7.88 10.48
CA ALA A 19 -5.16 7.05 11.68
C ALA A 19 -5.22 5.55 11.40
N THR A 20 -5.84 5.15 10.29
CA THR A 20 -6.12 3.75 9.93
C THR A 20 -5.71 3.50 8.48
N VAL A 21 -5.09 2.33 8.25
CA VAL A 21 -4.86 1.79 6.91
C VAL A 21 -5.95 0.76 6.63
N ALA A 22 -6.68 0.95 5.54
CA ALA A 22 -7.73 0.06 5.08
C ALA A 22 -7.42 -0.48 3.68
N LYS A 23 -7.61 -1.79 3.47
CA LYS A 23 -7.54 -2.42 2.15
C LYS A 23 -8.95 -2.77 1.66
N PHE A 24 -9.25 -2.43 0.41
CA PHE A 24 -10.49 -2.74 -0.27
C PHE A 24 -10.23 -3.64 -1.49
N LYS A 25 -11.14 -4.59 -1.74
CA LYS A 25 -11.10 -5.46 -2.93
C LYS A 25 -11.73 -4.78 -4.16
N HIS A 26 -11.63 -5.43 -5.32
CA HIS A 26 -12.20 -5.04 -6.62
C HIS A 26 -13.64 -4.54 -6.65
N HIS A 27 -14.45 -4.83 -5.63
CA HIS A 27 -15.85 -4.40 -5.53
C HIS A 27 -16.09 -3.36 -4.42
N GLY A 28 -15.03 -2.69 -3.94
CA GLY A 28 -15.13 -1.74 -2.82
C GLY A 28 -15.44 -2.40 -1.48
N LYS A 29 -15.37 -3.74 -1.39
CA LYS A 29 -15.57 -4.47 -0.14
C LYS A 29 -14.31 -4.34 0.71
N LEU A 30 -14.46 -3.81 1.92
CA LEU A 30 -13.39 -3.74 2.91
C LEU A 30 -12.88 -5.15 3.23
N GLU A 31 -11.59 -5.38 3.02
CA GLU A 31 -10.93 -6.64 3.37
C GLU A 31 -10.37 -6.59 4.79
N THR A 32 -9.65 -5.52 5.11
CA THR A 32 -9.03 -5.36 6.42
C THR A 32 -8.79 -3.88 6.71
N ALA A 33 -8.85 -3.50 7.98
CA ALA A 33 -8.50 -2.18 8.46
C ALA A 33 -7.66 -2.31 9.74
N ARG A 34 -6.54 -1.59 9.82
CA ARG A 34 -5.60 -1.67 10.94
C ARG A 34 -5.01 -0.31 11.26
N ASN A 35 -4.79 -0.05 12.55
CA ASN A 35 -4.08 1.13 13.01
C ASN A 35 -2.56 0.87 12.93
N PRO A 36 -1.80 1.63 12.13
CA PRO A 36 -0.36 1.42 11.98
C PRO A 36 0.43 1.61 13.27
N VAL A 37 -0.03 2.44 14.21
CA VAL A 37 0.66 2.68 15.50
C VAL A 37 0.87 1.39 16.29
N SER A 38 -0.14 0.54 16.37
CA SER A 38 -0.10 -0.67 17.22
C SER A 38 0.15 -1.96 16.45
N THR A 39 0.09 -1.93 15.12
CA THR A 39 0.09 -3.17 14.32
C THR A 39 1.14 -3.22 13.22
N PHE A 40 1.79 -2.11 12.87
CA PHE A 40 2.79 -2.07 11.81
C PHE A 40 4.04 -2.86 12.19
N ARG A 41 4.57 -3.63 11.24
CA ARG A 41 5.80 -4.42 11.41
C ARG A 41 6.82 -4.09 10.34
N GLU A 42 6.40 -4.07 9.08
CA GLU A 42 7.30 -3.89 7.94
C GLU A 42 6.56 -3.36 6.72
N VAL A 43 7.27 -2.61 5.88
CA VAL A 43 6.85 -2.27 4.52
C VAL A 43 7.91 -2.73 3.53
N ARG A 44 7.48 -3.37 2.45
CA ARG A 44 8.34 -3.71 1.31
C ARG A 44 7.72 -3.15 0.04
N VAL A 45 8.53 -2.44 -0.74
CA VAL A 45 8.17 -2.01 -2.09
C VAL A 45 9.13 -2.69 -3.05
N SER A 46 8.59 -3.32 -4.10
CA SER A 46 9.40 -4.00 -5.12
C SER A 46 8.80 -3.80 -6.50
N GLN A 47 9.65 -3.65 -7.52
CA GLN A 47 9.18 -3.63 -8.91
C GLN A 47 8.93 -5.07 -9.37
N ARG A 48 7.75 -5.35 -9.94
CA ARG A 48 7.43 -6.68 -10.48
C ARG A 48 8.29 -6.98 -11.70
N LYS A 49 8.79 -8.21 -11.71
CA LYS A 49 9.57 -8.77 -12.81
C LYS A 49 8.72 -9.77 -13.58
N SER A 50 8.93 -9.85 -14.88
CA SER A 50 8.45 -10.95 -15.73
C SER A 50 9.04 -12.29 -15.27
N LEU A 51 8.47 -13.39 -15.75
CA LEU A 51 8.95 -14.75 -15.50
C LEU A 51 10.44 -14.95 -15.85
N PHE A 52 10.98 -14.13 -16.76
CA PHE A 52 12.39 -14.14 -17.17
C PHE A 52 13.27 -13.15 -16.38
N GLY A 53 12.78 -12.60 -15.27
CA GLY A 53 13.53 -11.69 -14.40
C GLY A 53 13.71 -10.26 -14.92
N LYS A 54 13.23 -9.94 -16.13
CA LYS A 54 13.21 -8.57 -16.68
C LYS A 54 12.08 -7.76 -16.06
N ALA A 55 12.26 -6.45 -15.87
CA ALA A 55 11.18 -5.56 -15.44
C ALA A 55 9.95 -5.72 -16.36
N LYS A 56 8.75 -5.72 -15.77
CA LYS A 56 7.51 -5.75 -16.56
C LYS A 56 7.38 -4.45 -17.37
N THR A 57 6.75 -4.57 -18.55
CA THR A 57 6.36 -3.42 -19.38
C THR A 57 4.87 -3.54 -19.70
N PRO A 58 4.01 -2.62 -19.23
CA PRO A 58 4.34 -1.44 -18.41
C PRO A 58 4.90 -1.82 -17.03
N ALA A 59 5.68 -0.90 -16.43
CA ALA A 59 6.27 -1.12 -15.11
C ALA A 59 5.17 -1.26 -14.06
N GLU A 60 5.27 -2.31 -13.25
CA GLU A 60 4.38 -2.59 -12.13
C GLU A 60 5.19 -2.62 -10.84
N PHE A 61 4.64 -2.08 -9.77
CA PHE A 61 5.22 -2.08 -8.43
C PHE A 61 4.27 -2.76 -7.47
N GLU A 62 4.82 -3.62 -6.62
CA GLU A 62 4.10 -4.29 -5.55
C GLU A 62 4.54 -3.70 -4.22
N VAL A 63 3.56 -3.29 -3.41
CA VAL A 63 3.76 -3.00 -1.99
C VAL A 63 3.21 -4.12 -1.14
N LEU A 64 3.96 -4.48 -0.10
CA LEU A 64 3.53 -5.35 0.97
C LEU A 64 3.66 -4.58 2.29
N LEU A 65 2.52 -4.34 2.92
CA LEU A 65 2.42 -3.81 4.27
C LEU A 65 2.15 -4.98 5.22
N ALA A 66 3.17 -5.36 5.98
CA ALA A 66 3.04 -6.34 7.03
C ALA A 66 2.58 -5.63 8.30
N MET A 67 1.30 -5.82 8.61
CA MET A 67 0.69 -5.41 9.87
C MET A 67 0.26 -6.67 10.64
N SER A 68 -0.55 -6.57 11.69
CA SER A 68 -1.26 -7.74 12.26
C SER A 68 -2.15 -8.48 11.23
N SER A 69 -2.23 -7.96 10.00
CA SER A 69 -2.61 -8.61 8.76
C SER A 69 -1.65 -8.17 7.63
N ILE A 70 -1.47 -9.00 6.60
CA ILE A 70 -0.71 -8.62 5.40
C ILE A 70 -1.64 -7.91 4.40
N MET A 71 -1.30 -6.69 4.00
CA MET A 71 -1.97 -5.97 2.92
C MET A 71 -0.99 -5.83 1.75
N ALA A 72 -1.43 -6.17 0.54
CA ALA A 72 -0.62 -6.02 -0.67
C ALA A 72 -1.40 -5.28 -1.75
N LEU A 73 -0.71 -4.47 -2.55
CA LEU A 73 -1.27 -3.74 -3.68
C LEU A 73 -0.25 -3.70 -4.83
N THR A 74 -0.70 -3.99 -6.05
CA THR A 74 0.12 -3.77 -7.25
C THR A 74 -0.36 -2.51 -7.96
N VAL A 75 0.56 -1.59 -8.27
CA VAL A 75 0.28 -0.34 -9.01
C VAL A 75 1.14 -0.28 -10.27
N ASP A 76 0.72 0.48 -11.26
CA ASP A 76 1.57 0.82 -12.41
C ASP A 76 2.54 1.98 -12.07
N GLU A 77 3.36 2.41 -13.03
CA GLU A 77 4.27 3.55 -12.85
C GLU A 77 3.54 4.84 -12.46
N ALA A 78 2.32 5.07 -12.97
CA ALA A 78 1.55 6.25 -12.65
C ALA A 78 1.13 6.28 -11.17
N GLY A 79 0.83 5.12 -10.58
CA GLY A 79 0.48 4.99 -9.16
C GLY A 79 1.66 5.07 -8.18
N LYS A 80 2.90 5.07 -8.66
CA LYS A 80 4.10 4.98 -7.82
C LYS A 80 4.25 6.15 -6.84
N ALA A 81 4.00 7.38 -7.27
CA ALA A 81 4.11 8.56 -6.39
C ALA A 81 3.07 8.53 -5.25
N ALA A 82 1.86 8.04 -5.53
CA ALA A 82 0.83 7.84 -4.52
C ALA A 82 1.22 6.74 -3.54
N LEU A 83 1.82 5.65 -4.04
CA LEU A 83 2.37 4.58 -3.22
C LEU A 83 3.46 5.10 -2.26
N GLU A 84 4.42 5.87 -2.76
CA GLU A 84 5.50 6.43 -1.93
C GLU A 84 4.93 7.36 -0.84
N SER A 85 3.91 8.15 -1.17
CA SER A 85 3.21 9.02 -0.22
C SER A 85 2.49 8.22 0.88
N LEU A 86 1.81 7.13 0.50
CA LEU A 86 1.18 6.21 1.45
C LEU A 86 2.21 5.61 2.41
N VAL A 87 3.33 5.11 1.88
CA VAL A 87 4.40 4.51 2.69
C VAL A 87 4.99 5.52 3.66
N ALA A 88 5.28 6.74 3.19
CA ALA A 88 5.79 7.81 4.04
C ALA A 88 4.81 8.17 5.17
N ALA A 89 3.51 8.29 4.86
CA ALA A 89 2.49 8.64 5.83
C ALA A 89 2.27 7.53 6.88
N VAL A 90 2.26 6.27 6.47
CA VAL A 90 2.14 5.12 7.39
C VAL A 90 3.37 5.02 8.31
N THR A 91 4.56 5.25 7.76
CA THR A 91 5.80 5.25 8.54
C THR A 91 5.83 6.40 9.55
N ALA A 92 5.46 7.61 9.12
CA ALA A 92 5.37 8.77 9.99
C ALA A 92 4.32 8.58 11.11
N ALA A 93 3.17 7.97 10.80
CA ALA A 93 2.13 7.70 11.78
C ALA A 93 2.58 6.69 12.86
N ARG A 94 3.37 5.68 12.48
CA ARG A 94 4.01 4.77 13.43
C ARG A 94 4.99 5.51 14.35
N ASP A 95 5.83 6.38 13.80
CA ASP A 95 6.93 7.01 14.53
C ASP A 95 6.47 8.22 15.38
N GLY A 96 5.40 8.91 14.98
CA GLY A 96 4.83 10.07 15.67
C GLY A 96 4.05 9.79 16.96
N SER A 97 4.05 8.54 17.45
CA SER A 97 3.36 8.14 18.68
C SER A 97 4.27 8.16 19.92
N SER A 98 5.33 8.98 19.90
CA SER A 98 6.29 9.16 21.02
C SER A 98 5.83 10.23 22.01
#